data_AF-A0A9D6TKW8-F1
#
_entry.id   AF-A0A9D6TKW8-F1
#
_cell.length_a   1.000
_cell.length_b   1.000
_cell.length_c   1.000
_cell.angle_alpha   90.00
_cell.angle_beta   90.00
_cell.angle_gamma   90.00
#
_symmetry.space_group_name_H-M   'P 1'
#
loop_
_entity.id
_entity.type
_entity.pdbx_description
1 polymer ?
#
loop_
_entity_poly.entity_id
_entity_poly.type
_entity_poly.pdbx_seq_one_letter_code
_entity_poly.pdbx_strand_id
1 'polypeptide(L)'
;MASRLDYEAVFAASAVEFFVGLSKRRQRRLLDRARELAADPFLVPDFRTEDASGREISHLMADGFIFDFWVDHAVKQVIITEIDNVE
;
A
#
# COMPACT_ATOMS: atom_id res chain seq x y z
N MET A 1 7.56 24.91 3.71
CA MET A 1 6.65 23.74 3.66
C MET A 1 7.09 22.92 2.48
N ALA A 2 7.73 21.77 2.72
CA ALA A 2 8.24 20.92 1.65
C ALA A 2 7.07 20.51 0.74
N SER A 3 7.25 20.61 -0.58
CA SER A 3 6.29 20.01 -1.51
C SER A 3 6.24 18.53 -1.16
N ARG A 4 5.12 18.06 -0.60
CA ARG A 4 4.85 16.62 -0.63
C ARG A 4 4.96 16.25 -2.09
N LEU A 5 5.88 15.35 -2.42
CA LEU A 5 5.86 14.73 -3.73
C LEU A 5 4.46 14.09 -3.80
N ASP A 6 3.62 14.55 -4.74
CA ASP A 6 2.26 14.03 -4.88
C ASP A 6 2.35 12.60 -5.41
N TYR A 7 2.60 11.63 -4.52
CA TYR A 7 2.48 10.23 -4.86
C TYR A 7 1.02 9.83 -4.87
N GLU A 8 0.67 8.91 -5.76
CA GLU A 8 -0.66 8.32 -5.83
C GLU A 8 -0.62 6.85 -5.42
N ALA A 9 -1.61 6.42 -4.63
CA ALA A 9 -1.81 5.01 -4.33
C ALA A 9 -2.54 4.33 -5.51
N VAL A 10 -1.92 3.31 -6.08
CA VAL A 10 -2.47 2.49 -7.15
C VAL A 10 -2.66 1.07 -6.61
N PHE A 11 -3.81 0.46 -6.89
CA PHE A 11 -4.14 -0.88 -6.40
C PHE A 11 -4.10 -1.88 -7.55
N ALA A 12 -3.39 -2.98 -7.36
CA ALA A 12 -3.48 -4.13 -8.24
C ALA A 12 -4.85 -4.81 -8.13
N ALA A 13 -5.18 -5.65 -9.11
CA ALA A 13 -6.49 -6.32 -9.19
C ALA A 13 -6.80 -7.15 -7.92
N SER A 14 -5.84 -7.92 -7.42
CA SER A 14 -5.93 -8.69 -6.17
C SER A 14 -6.29 -7.81 -4.96
N ALA A 15 -5.60 -6.68 -4.79
CA ALA A 15 -5.90 -5.73 -3.72
C ALA A 15 -7.30 -5.12 -3.85
N VAL A 16 -7.77 -4.87 -5.08
CA VAL A 16 -9.13 -4.39 -5.36
C VAL A 16 -10.18 -5.45 -5.01
N GLU A 17 -9.94 -6.71 -5.36
CA GLU A 17 -10.82 -7.84 -5.04
C GLU A 17 -11.01 -7.98 -3.52
N PHE A 18 -9.94 -7.90 -2.75
CA PHE A 18 -10.01 -7.86 -1.28
C PHE A 18 -10.82 -6.65 -0.80
N PHE A 19 -10.51 -5.46 -1.31
CA PHE A 19 -11.16 -4.20 -0.92
C PHE A 19 -12.68 -4.24 -1.12
N VAL A 20 -13.17 -4.75 -2.25
CA VAL A 20 -14.62 -4.79 -2.53
C VAL A 20 -15.38 -5.74 -1.62
N GLY A 21 -14.71 -6.76 -1.06
CA GLY A 21 -15.28 -7.68 -0.07
C GLY A 21 -15.45 -7.09 1.34
N LEU A 22 -14.82 -5.94 1.63
CA LEU A 22 -14.89 -5.31 2.94
C LEU A 22 -16.20 -4.54 3.17
N SER A 23 -16.63 -4.46 4.44
CA SER A 23 -17.67 -3.50 4.84
C SER A 23 -17.27 -2.06 4.51
N LYS A 24 -18.24 -1.17 4.26
CA LYS A 24 -17.98 0.25 3.95
C LYS A 24 -17.08 0.97 4.96
N ARG A 25 -17.24 0.66 6.26
CA ARG A 25 -16.38 1.22 7.31
C ARG A 25 -14.93 0.77 7.16
N ARG A 26 -14.70 -0.51 6.83
CA ARG A 26 -13.36 -1.08 6.62
C ARG A 26 -12.74 -0.59 5.30
N GLN A 27 -13.53 -0.47 4.23
CA GLN A 27 -13.11 0.16 2.99
C GLN A 27 -12.56 1.57 3.23
N ARG A 28 -13.28 2.39 4.00
CA ARG A 28 -12.83 3.75 4.31
C ARG A 28 -11.50 3.78 5.06
N ARG A 29 -11.34 2.94 6.09
CA ARG A 29 -10.09 2.82 6.85
C ARG A 29 -8.92 2.42 5.97
N LEU A 30 -9.11 1.41 5.11
CA LEU A 30 -8.10 0.96 4.17
C LEU A 30 -7.69 2.08 3.22
N LEU A 31 -8.65 2.83 2.64
CA LEU A 31 -8.34 3.97 1.77
C LEU A 31 -7.62 5.10 2.51
N ASP A 32 -7.97 5.35 3.78
CA ASP A 32 -7.28 6.35 4.59
C ASP A 32 -5.81 5.93 4.82
N ARG A 33 -5.54 4.64 5.12
CA ARG A 33 -4.18 4.11 5.22
C ARG A 33 -3.40 4.20 3.90
N ALA A 34 -4.01 3.85 2.78
CA ALA A 34 -3.36 3.94 1.47
C ALA A 34 -2.99 5.39 1.10
N ARG A 35 -3.80 6.38 1.48
CA ARG A 35 -3.46 7.80 1.33
C ARG A 35 -2.30 8.22 2.21
N GLU A 36 -2.22 7.70 3.43
CA GLU A 36 -1.09 7.96 4.32
C GLU A 36 0.20 7.32 3.79
N LEU A 37 0.14 6.11 3.25
CA LEU A 37 1.25 5.47 2.53
C LEU A 37 1.74 6.34 1.37
N ALA A 38 0.82 6.85 0.54
CA ALA A 38 1.18 7.77 -0.54
C ALA A 38 1.76 9.11 -0.03
N ALA A 39 1.33 9.58 1.15
CA ALA A 39 1.87 10.80 1.74
C ALA A 39 3.29 10.61 2.33
N ASP A 40 3.69 9.38 2.63
CA ASP A 40 5.02 9.00 3.13
C ASP A 40 5.51 7.65 2.53
N PRO A 41 5.85 7.63 1.23
CA PRO A 41 6.08 6.39 0.48
C PRO A 41 7.36 5.66 0.88
N PHE A 42 8.29 6.35 1.56
CA PHE A 42 9.58 5.79 1.98
C PHE A 42 9.64 5.51 3.48
N LEU A 43 8.49 5.39 4.13
CA LEU A 43 8.42 4.92 5.50
C LEU A 43 9.11 3.56 5.64
N VAL A 44 9.59 3.26 6.85
CA VAL A 44 10.25 1.98 7.13
C VAL A 44 9.19 0.89 7.25
N PRO A 45 9.17 -0.13 6.37
CA PRO A 45 8.21 -1.23 6.44
C PRO A 45 8.58 -2.20 7.57
N ASP A 46 7.64 -3.07 7.96
CA ASP A 46 7.89 -4.11 8.97
C ASP A 46 8.92 -5.13 8.47
N PHE A 47 8.82 -5.51 7.19
CA PHE A 47 9.83 -6.30 6.51
C PHE A 47 9.77 -6.10 4.99
N ARG A 48 10.75 -6.67 4.29
CA ARG A 48 10.89 -6.63 2.83
C ARG A 48 11.08 -8.04 2.29
N THR A 49 10.53 -8.30 1.11
CA THR A 49 10.81 -9.51 0.33
C THR A 49 11.15 -9.14 -1.12
N GLU A 50 11.60 -10.10 -1.91
CA GLU A 50 11.73 -9.94 -3.36
C GLU A 50 10.66 -10.77 -4.05
N ASP A 51 9.97 -10.18 -5.03
CA ASP A 51 9.06 -10.94 -5.89
C ASP A 51 9.83 -11.79 -6.91
N ALA A 52 9.10 -12.57 -7.72
CA ALA A 52 9.69 -13.44 -8.75
C ALA A 52 10.49 -12.68 -9.83
N SER A 53 10.32 -11.37 -9.95
CA SER A 53 11.07 -10.50 -10.86
C SER A 53 12.30 -9.84 -10.20
N GLY A 54 12.56 -10.13 -8.91
CA GLY A 54 13.61 -9.50 -8.12
C GLY A 54 13.25 -8.09 -7.66
N ARG A 55 11.98 -7.70 -7.71
CA ARG A 55 11.53 -6.41 -7.19
C ARG A 55 11.35 -6.48 -5.69
N GLU A 56 11.91 -5.51 -4.97
CA GLU A 56 11.69 -5.36 -3.54
C GLU A 56 10.23 -4.99 -3.24
N ILE A 57 9.55 -5.84 -2.48
CA ILE A 57 8.21 -5.61 -1.95
C ILE A 57 8.33 -5.28 -0.47
N SER A 58 7.73 -4.17 -0.08
CA SER A 58 7.60 -3.72 1.30
C SER A 58 6.30 -4.24 1.89
N HIS A 59 6.36 -4.75 3.11
CA HIS A 59 5.21 -5.24 3.86
C HIS A 59 4.96 -4.34 5.07
N LEU A 60 3.75 -3.78 5.17
CA LEU A 60 3.36 -2.91 6.27
C LEU A 60 2.07 -3.39 6.92
N MET A 61 2.11 -3.58 8.23
CA MET A 61 0.98 -3.86 9.08
C MET A 61 0.39 -2.56 9.62
N ALA A 62 -0.86 -2.25 9.26
CA ALA A 62 -1.55 -1.05 9.74
C ALA A 62 -3.06 -1.27 9.84
N ASP A 63 -3.67 -0.85 10.96
CA ASP A 63 -5.13 -0.89 11.20
C ASP A 63 -5.79 -2.28 10.99
N GLY A 64 -5.06 -3.36 11.29
CA GLY A 64 -5.53 -4.73 11.10
C GLY A 64 -5.49 -5.20 9.64
N PHE A 65 -4.74 -4.51 8.79
CA PHE A 65 -4.41 -4.93 7.43
C PHE A 65 -2.90 -5.12 7.28
N ILE A 66 -2.53 -5.98 6.35
CA ILE A 66 -1.17 -6.09 5.81
C ILE A 66 -1.22 -5.51 4.40
N PHE A 67 -0.34 -4.55 4.10
CA PHE A 67 -0.18 -3.94 2.79
C PHE A 67 1.14 -4.40 2.19
N ASP A 68 1.06 -5.05 1.04
CA ASP A 68 2.22 -5.37 0.23
C ASP A 68 2.31 -4.33 -0.87
N PHE A 69 3.43 -3.62 -0.95
CA PHE A 69 3.59 -2.52 -1.89
C PHE A 69 5.03 -2.31 -2.32
N TRP A 70 5.19 -1.60 -3.43
CA TRP A 70 6.46 -1.04 -3.85
C TRP A 70 6.26 0.37 -4.39
N VAL A 71 7.35 1.14 -4.48
CA VAL A 71 7.30 2.54 -4.89
C VAL A 71 7.95 2.71 -6.25
N ASP A 72 7.17 3.18 -7.22
CA ASP A 72 7.72 3.69 -8.46
C ASP A 72 8.00 5.19 -8.31
N HIS A 73 9.26 5.52 -8.05
CA HIS A 73 9.67 6.91 -7.88
C HIS A 73 9.56 7.72 -9.19
N ALA A 74 9.75 7.09 -10.35
CA ALA A 74 9.79 7.80 -11.63
C ALA A 74 8.42 8.37 -12.00
N VAL A 75 7.35 7.65 -11.67
CA VAL A 75 5.96 8.11 -11.88
C VAL A 75 5.25 8.57 -10.61
N LYS A 76 5.96 8.60 -9.47
CA LYS A 76 5.42 8.94 -8.15
C LYS A 76 4.18 8.10 -7.79
N GLN A 77 4.34 6.78 -7.77
CA GLN A 77 3.25 5.88 -7.38
C GLN A 77 3.66 4.95 -6.24
N VAL A 78 2.74 4.73 -5.32
CA VAL A 78 2.78 3.64 -4.35
C VAL A 78 1.86 2.55 -4.87
N ILE A 79 2.43 1.43 -5.29
CA ILE A 79 1.71 0.37 -5.98
C ILE A 79 1.46 -0.74 -4.97
N ILE A 80 0.23 -0.80 -4.50
CA ILE A 80 -0.27 -1.80 -3.54
C ILE A 80 -0.63 -3.06 -4.33
N THR A 81 0.19 -4.09 -4.17
CA THR A 81 0.07 -5.35 -4.91
C THR A 81 -0.88 -6.33 -4.24
N GLU A 82 -0.93 -6.35 -2.91
CA GLU A 82 -1.78 -7.25 -2.13
C GLU A 82 -2.20 -6.60 -0.81
N ILE A 83 -3.36 -7.01 -0.31
CA ILE A 83 -3.87 -6.58 0.99
C ILE A 83 -4.49 -7.78 1.69
N ASP A 84 -4.11 -7.99 2.93
CA ASP A 84 -4.63 -9.04 3.78
C ASP A 84 -5.10 -8.52 5.14
N ASN A 85 -5.77 -9.39 5.91
CA ASN A 85 -6.06 -9.12 7.32
C ASN A 85 -4.89 -9.55 8.19
N VAL A 86 -4.67 -8.83 9.29
CA VAL A 86 -3.92 -9.38 10.42
C VAL A 86 -4.85 -10.37 11.14
N GLU A 87 -4.42 -11.63 11.28
CA GLU A 87 -5.15 -12.66 12.03
C GLU A 87 -5.31 -12.34 13.53
#